data_AF-A0AA39XBJ7-F1
#
_entry.id   AF-A0AA39XBJ7-F1
#
_cell.length_a   1.000
_cell.length_b   1.000
_cell.length_c   1.000
_cell.angle_alpha   90.00
_cell.angle_beta   90.00
_cell.angle_gamma   90.00
#
_symmetry.space_group_name_H-M   'P 1'
#
loop_
_entity.id
_entity.type
_entity.pdbx_description
1 polymer ?
#
loop_
_entity_poly.entity_id
_entity_poly.type
_entity_poly.pdbx_seq_one_letter_code
_entity_poly.pdbx_strand_id
1 'polypeptide(L)'
;MAHILASRSSWSTTADRPIFDLSLFQQQQDAIVPNSDSSFPCHKLAASELMSLGKLDKTAAIQTFIWLFPHPHCAMSELDHLFWGLIALEEGPKYLEHGVLGYRLGLLTTLVMHCERKSPERELGADQGEREKKKETEMTAEEILGDERNAFTLQACMTMFDYLLRPSGRKESEVGEVRRVCKEVLNRFFEGKRDEDVVGYIERVGSEELRGEAEGMDLFHFGRGVLEAKEMLTGEGGKEVVI
;
A
#
# COMPACT_ATOMS: atom_id res chain seq x y z
N MET A 1 -22.20 -9.37 1.51
CA MET A 1 -21.26 -10.03 0.59
C MET A 1 -21.97 -10.82 -0.53
N ALA A 2 -22.80 -11.82 -0.25
CA ALA A 2 -23.43 -12.66 -1.28
C ALA A 2 -24.29 -11.91 -2.33
N HIS A 3 -24.99 -10.84 -1.94
CA HIS A 3 -25.81 -10.04 -2.86
C HIS A 3 -25.01 -9.16 -3.83
N ILE A 4 -23.78 -8.77 -3.47
CA ILE A 4 -22.89 -8.00 -4.37
C ILE A 4 -22.30 -8.95 -5.43
N LEU A 5 -21.90 -10.16 -5.01
CA LEU A 5 -21.32 -11.18 -5.89
C LEU A 5 -22.33 -11.71 -6.93
N ALA A 6 -23.61 -11.86 -6.57
CA ALA A 6 -24.64 -12.39 -7.48
C ALA A 6 -25.04 -11.45 -8.63
N SER A 7 -24.74 -10.14 -8.52
CA SER A 7 -25.11 -9.14 -9.54
C SER A 7 -24.04 -8.88 -10.60
N ARG A 8 -22.85 -9.49 -10.48
CA ARG A 8 -21.64 -9.11 -11.23
C ARG A 8 -21.05 -10.23 -12.11
N SER A 9 -21.65 -11.41 -12.09
CA SER A 9 -21.27 -12.56 -12.94
C SER A 9 -21.67 -12.43 -14.41
N SER A 10 -22.26 -11.31 -14.82
CA SER A 10 -22.74 -11.04 -16.19
C SER A 10 -21.89 -10.04 -16.98
N TRP A 11 -20.78 -9.56 -16.43
CA TRP A 11 -19.99 -8.51 -17.08
C TRP A 11 -19.10 -9.07 -18.18
N SER A 12 -19.54 -8.91 -19.42
CA SER A 12 -18.84 -9.41 -20.61
C SER A 12 -17.96 -8.36 -21.29
N THR A 13 -18.11 -7.08 -20.94
CA THR A 13 -17.39 -5.97 -21.60
C THR A 13 -16.99 -4.85 -20.63
N THR A 14 -16.06 -3.99 -21.06
CA THR A 14 -15.64 -2.74 -20.38
C THR A 14 -16.75 -1.71 -20.20
N ALA A 15 -17.81 -1.79 -21.00
CA ALA A 15 -18.93 -0.83 -21.00
C ALA A 15 -19.99 -1.11 -19.92
N ASP A 16 -20.02 -2.32 -19.35
CA ASP A 16 -20.96 -2.71 -18.28
C ASP A 16 -20.39 -2.48 -16.87
N ARG A 17 -19.25 -1.80 -16.77
CA ARG A 17 -18.50 -1.67 -15.52
C ARG A 17 -19.08 -0.56 -14.64
N PRO A 18 -19.20 -0.78 -13.32
CA PRO A 18 -19.47 0.32 -12.41
C PRO A 18 -18.29 1.29 -12.48
N ILE A 19 -18.65 2.57 -12.49
CA ILE A 19 -17.75 3.71 -12.31
C ILE A 19 -16.76 3.39 -11.18
N PHE A 20 -15.48 3.70 -11.40
CA PHE A 20 -14.46 3.66 -10.35
C PHE A 20 -14.98 4.35 -9.08
N ASP A 21 -15.24 3.55 -8.05
CA ASP A 21 -15.92 4.01 -6.85
C ASP A 21 -14.93 4.04 -5.69
N LEU A 22 -14.27 5.18 -5.52
CA LEU A 22 -13.40 5.46 -4.37
C LEU A 22 -14.15 5.30 -3.04
N SER A 23 -15.47 5.51 -3.02
CA SER A 23 -16.27 5.33 -1.81
C SER A 23 -16.35 3.87 -1.40
N LEU A 24 -16.29 2.94 -2.36
CA LEU A 24 -16.22 1.51 -2.06
C LEU A 24 -14.89 1.17 -1.38
N PHE A 25 -13.75 1.65 -1.89
CA PHE A 25 -12.46 1.46 -1.23
C PHE A 25 -12.48 1.99 0.20
N GLN A 26 -13.00 3.20 0.40
CA GLN A 26 -13.11 3.77 1.74
C GLN A 26 -14.02 2.94 2.65
N GLN A 27 -15.20 2.51 2.17
CA GLN A 27 -16.13 1.68 2.94
C GLN A 27 -15.50 0.33 3.35
N GLN A 28 -14.73 -0.29 2.46
CA GLN A 28 -14.03 -1.54 2.81
C GLN A 28 -12.91 -1.30 3.81
N GLN A 29 -12.21 -0.16 3.72
CA GLN A 29 -11.24 0.23 4.74
C GLN A 29 -11.88 0.56 6.09
N ASP A 30 -13.11 1.08 6.08
CA ASP A 30 -13.88 1.42 7.28
C ASP A 30 -14.61 0.21 7.89
N ALA A 31 -14.68 -0.91 7.16
CA ALA A 31 -15.31 -2.12 7.63
C ALA A 31 -14.53 -2.75 8.81
N ILE A 32 -15.27 -3.22 9.79
CA ILE A 32 -14.74 -3.98 10.93
C ILE A 32 -14.36 -5.38 10.44
N VAL A 33 -13.15 -5.83 10.79
CA VAL A 33 -12.67 -7.17 10.43
C VAL A 33 -13.48 -8.23 11.19
N PRO A 34 -14.24 -9.10 10.51
CA PRO A 34 -14.98 -10.17 11.17
C PRO A 34 -14.01 -11.11 11.88
N ASN A 35 -14.36 -11.51 13.10
CA ASN A 35 -13.56 -12.43 13.94
C ASN A 35 -12.18 -11.89 14.37
N SER A 36 -11.94 -10.58 14.29
CA SER A 36 -10.86 -9.96 15.06
C SER A 36 -11.35 -9.68 16.48
N ASP A 37 -10.49 -9.82 17.48
CA ASP A 37 -10.81 -9.42 18.87
C ASP A 37 -10.97 -7.90 19.02
N SER A 38 -10.74 -7.14 17.95
CA SER A 38 -10.87 -5.69 17.92
C SER A 38 -12.17 -5.25 17.24
N SER A 39 -12.75 -4.15 17.71
CA SER A 39 -13.83 -3.44 17.02
C SER A 39 -13.31 -2.39 16.05
N PHE A 40 -12.03 -2.47 15.65
CA PHE A 40 -11.41 -1.45 14.82
C PHE A 40 -11.74 -1.67 13.33
N PRO A 41 -11.98 -0.57 12.58
CA PRO A 41 -11.87 -0.58 11.12
C PRO A 41 -10.55 -1.19 10.65
N CYS A 42 -10.56 -1.88 9.52
CA CYS A 42 -9.40 -2.66 9.09
C CYS A 42 -8.12 -1.83 8.89
N HIS A 43 -8.21 -0.59 8.40
CA HIS A 43 -7.04 0.29 8.27
C HIS A 43 -6.42 0.67 9.63
N LYS A 44 -7.25 0.86 10.67
CA LYS A 44 -6.79 1.17 12.04
C LYS A 44 -6.17 -0.06 12.69
N LEU A 45 -6.78 -1.23 12.49
CA LEU A 45 -6.24 -2.49 12.96
C LEU A 45 -4.86 -2.75 12.34
N ALA A 46 -4.73 -2.59 11.03
CA ALA A 46 -3.44 -2.75 10.33
C ALA A 46 -2.38 -1.77 10.84
N ALA A 47 -2.72 -0.49 11.01
CA ALA A 47 -1.79 0.49 11.58
C ALA A 47 -1.35 0.12 13.01
N SER A 48 -2.29 -0.30 13.85
CA SER A 48 -2.02 -0.74 15.22
C SER A 48 -1.11 -1.98 15.25
N GLU A 49 -1.36 -2.98 14.41
CA GLU A 49 -0.55 -4.20 14.33
C GLU A 49 0.87 -3.92 13.82
N LEU A 50 1.01 -3.12 12.76
CA LEU A 50 2.33 -2.72 12.25
C LEU A 50 3.15 -1.96 13.31
N MET A 51 2.51 -1.08 14.07
CA MET A 51 3.15 -0.33 15.15
C MET A 51 3.53 -1.20 16.36
N SER A 52 2.60 -2.05 16.82
CA SER A 52 2.77 -2.79 18.07
C SER A 52 3.52 -4.11 17.89
N LEU A 53 3.24 -4.84 16.82
CA LEU A 53 3.79 -6.17 16.54
C LEU A 53 4.92 -6.14 15.52
N GLY A 54 5.04 -5.08 14.72
CA GLY A 54 5.98 -5.04 13.59
C GLY A 54 5.55 -5.93 12.42
N LYS A 55 4.31 -6.41 12.42
CA LYS A 55 3.71 -7.27 11.40
C LYS A 55 2.20 -7.32 11.54
N LEU A 56 1.52 -7.70 10.46
CA LEU A 56 0.09 -7.97 10.43
C LEU A 56 -0.19 -9.39 10.90
N ASP A 57 -1.28 -9.57 11.65
CA ASP A 57 -1.78 -10.90 11.99
C ASP A 57 -2.54 -11.53 10.81
N LYS A 58 -2.44 -12.86 10.69
CA LYS A 58 -2.98 -13.62 9.55
C LYS A 58 -4.49 -13.47 9.36
N THR A 59 -5.22 -13.21 10.45
CA THR A 59 -6.68 -13.08 10.44
C THR A 59 -7.14 -11.77 9.80
N ALA A 60 -6.41 -10.67 10.03
CA ALA A 60 -6.67 -9.36 9.44
C ALA A 60 -6.12 -9.25 8.01
N ALA A 61 -4.95 -9.85 7.76
CA ALA A 61 -4.17 -9.68 6.55
C ALA A 61 -4.78 -10.30 5.28
N ILE A 62 -5.59 -11.36 5.38
CA ILE A 62 -6.03 -12.09 4.17
C ILE A 62 -7.28 -11.45 3.52
N GLN A 63 -8.18 -10.85 4.30
CA GLN A 63 -9.47 -10.37 3.77
C GLN A 63 -9.48 -8.88 3.40
N THR A 64 -8.51 -8.10 3.88
CA THR A 64 -8.59 -6.63 3.83
C THR A 64 -7.47 -5.98 3.04
N PHE A 65 -6.38 -6.70 2.76
CA PHE A 65 -5.14 -6.11 2.28
C PHE A 65 -5.25 -5.56 0.85
N ILE A 66 -6.07 -6.19 0.00
CA ILE A 66 -6.40 -5.70 -1.35
C ILE A 66 -6.97 -4.27 -1.35
N TRP A 67 -7.65 -3.88 -0.27
CA TRP A 67 -8.26 -2.55 -0.13
C TRP A 67 -7.31 -1.52 0.46
N LEU A 68 -6.28 -1.96 1.17
CA LEU A 68 -5.26 -1.10 1.78
C LEU A 68 -4.17 -0.70 0.78
N PHE A 69 -3.82 -1.60 -0.15
CA PHE A 69 -2.80 -1.37 -1.17
C PHE A 69 -3.39 -1.62 -2.57
N PRO A 70 -3.91 -0.57 -3.23
CA PRO A 70 -4.56 -0.71 -4.52
C PRO A 70 -3.54 -1.07 -5.61
N HIS A 71 -3.89 -1.97 -6.51
CA HIS A 71 -2.98 -2.49 -7.55
C HIS A 71 -3.75 -2.82 -8.82
N PRO A 72 -3.11 -2.86 -10.00
CA PRO A 72 -3.79 -3.19 -11.23
C PRO A 72 -4.41 -4.58 -11.23
N HIS A 73 -5.61 -4.73 -11.79
CA HIS A 73 -6.31 -6.02 -11.90
C HIS A 73 -5.52 -7.13 -12.62
N CYS A 74 -4.50 -6.77 -13.41
CA CYS A 74 -3.66 -7.71 -14.13
C CYS A 74 -2.58 -8.38 -13.26
N ALA A 75 -2.35 -7.88 -12.03
CA ALA A 75 -1.26 -8.36 -11.18
C ALA A 75 -1.53 -9.76 -10.57
N MET A 76 -2.80 -10.20 -10.52
CA MET A 76 -3.18 -11.45 -9.87
C MET A 76 -4.34 -12.15 -10.59
N SER A 77 -4.25 -13.48 -10.72
CA SER A 77 -5.19 -14.32 -11.50
C SER A 77 -6.37 -14.87 -10.68
N GLU A 78 -6.41 -14.65 -9.37
CA GLU A 78 -7.50 -15.09 -8.50
C GLU A 78 -8.72 -14.18 -8.65
N LEU A 79 -9.92 -14.79 -8.64
CA LEU A 79 -11.21 -14.11 -8.85
C LEU A 79 -11.37 -12.86 -7.97
N ASP A 80 -10.99 -12.91 -6.70
CA ASP A 80 -11.12 -11.76 -5.80
C ASP A 80 -10.26 -10.55 -6.23
N HIS A 81 -9.09 -10.77 -6.83
CA HIS A 81 -8.23 -9.68 -7.32
C HIS A 81 -8.65 -9.14 -8.68
N LEU A 82 -9.27 -9.99 -9.50
CA LEU A 82 -9.92 -9.59 -10.76
C LEU A 82 -11.11 -8.65 -10.54
N PHE A 83 -11.72 -8.65 -9.35
CA PHE A 83 -12.88 -7.79 -9.03
C PHE A 83 -12.55 -6.46 -8.36
N TRP A 84 -11.37 -6.32 -7.72
CA TRP A 84 -11.09 -5.20 -6.80
C TRP A 84 -9.75 -4.48 -7.01
N GLY A 85 -8.90 -4.92 -7.93
CA GLY A 85 -7.74 -4.13 -8.37
C GLY A 85 -8.18 -2.83 -9.06
N LEU A 86 -7.33 -1.81 -9.07
CA LEU A 86 -7.49 -0.64 -9.95
C LEU A 86 -7.59 -1.14 -11.39
N ILE A 87 -8.69 -0.82 -12.04
CA ILE A 87 -9.06 -1.42 -13.30
C ILE A 87 -8.53 -0.58 -14.47
N ALA A 88 -8.37 0.73 -14.24
CA ALA A 88 -7.81 1.68 -15.18
C ALA A 88 -6.69 2.49 -14.51
N LEU A 89 -5.63 2.81 -15.25
CA LEU A 89 -4.43 3.46 -14.71
C LEU A 89 -4.70 4.89 -14.23
N GLU A 90 -5.68 5.54 -14.83
CA GLU A 90 -6.26 6.85 -14.49
C GLU A 90 -6.85 6.87 -13.07
N GLU A 91 -7.16 5.71 -12.50
CA GLU A 91 -7.75 5.56 -11.16
C GLU A 91 -6.70 5.69 -10.06
N GLY A 92 -5.45 5.34 -10.35
CA GLY A 92 -4.33 5.47 -9.42
C GLY A 92 -4.15 6.91 -8.94
N PRO A 93 -4.03 7.89 -9.84
CA PRO A 93 -3.95 9.30 -9.47
C PRO A 93 -5.11 9.75 -8.57
N LYS A 94 -6.35 9.43 -8.97
CA LYS A 94 -7.56 9.79 -8.22
C LYS A 94 -7.57 9.17 -6.81
N TYR A 95 -7.02 7.96 -6.65
CA TYR A 95 -6.87 7.33 -5.33
C TYR A 95 -5.92 8.13 -4.43
N LEU A 96 -4.80 8.62 -4.98
CA LEU A 96 -3.82 9.41 -4.23
C LEU A 96 -4.35 10.80 -3.83
N GLU A 97 -5.10 11.45 -4.73
CA GLU A 97 -5.73 12.76 -4.46
C GLU A 97 -6.90 12.66 -3.48
N HIS A 98 -7.49 11.47 -3.35
CA HIS A 98 -8.60 11.26 -2.43
C HIS A 98 -8.13 11.39 -0.98
N GLY A 99 -8.61 12.43 -0.29
CA GLY A 99 -7.99 12.87 0.97
C GLY A 99 -7.93 11.84 2.09
N VAL A 100 -8.84 10.87 2.14
CA VAL A 100 -8.80 9.76 3.11
C VAL A 100 -7.92 8.61 2.64
N LEU A 101 -7.95 8.28 1.34
CA LEU A 101 -7.34 7.07 0.80
C LEU A 101 -5.84 7.29 0.55
N GLY A 102 -5.47 8.42 -0.04
CA GLY A 102 -4.08 8.84 -0.18
C GLY A 102 -3.38 8.96 1.17
N TYR A 103 -4.04 9.55 2.16
CA TYR A 103 -3.54 9.63 3.54
C TYR A 103 -3.26 8.25 4.14
N ARG A 104 -4.24 7.33 4.08
CA ARG A 104 -4.09 5.97 4.63
C ARG A 104 -3.00 5.17 3.93
N LEU A 105 -2.87 5.31 2.61
CA LEU A 105 -1.79 4.67 1.86
C LEU A 105 -0.43 5.20 2.30
N GLY A 106 -0.25 6.52 2.39
CA GLY A 106 1.01 7.13 2.86
C GLY A 106 1.38 6.68 4.28
N LEU A 107 0.40 6.64 5.18
CA LEU A 107 0.56 6.15 6.55
C LEU A 107 1.01 4.68 6.57
N LEU A 108 0.22 3.78 5.99
CA LEU A 108 0.46 2.34 6.05
C LEU A 108 1.74 1.93 5.33
N THR A 109 2.04 2.51 4.16
CA THR A 109 3.30 2.27 3.44
C THR A 109 4.49 2.64 4.31
N THR A 110 4.41 3.76 5.03
CA THR A 110 5.48 4.22 5.93
C THR A 110 5.63 3.29 7.13
N LEU A 111 4.54 2.82 7.72
CA LEU A 111 4.58 1.87 8.83
C LEU A 111 5.21 0.54 8.41
N VAL A 112 4.79 -0.05 7.28
CA VAL A 112 5.39 -1.26 6.70
C VAL A 112 6.89 -1.07 6.49
N MET A 113 7.28 0.09 5.95
CA MET A 113 8.67 0.46 5.70
C MET A 113 9.56 0.56 6.94
N HIS A 114 9.00 0.60 8.15
CA HIS A 114 9.75 0.74 9.40
C HIS A 114 9.56 -0.44 10.35
N CYS A 115 8.85 -1.49 9.94
CA CYS A 115 8.80 -2.72 10.71
C CYS A 115 10.18 -3.37 10.75
N GLU A 116 10.69 -3.63 11.95
CA GLU A 116 11.97 -4.33 12.17
C GLU A 116 11.73 -5.53 13.07
N ARG A 117 12.57 -6.56 12.92
CA ARG A 117 12.53 -7.76 13.76
C ARG A 117 12.88 -7.34 15.18
N LYS A 118 11.90 -7.36 16.08
CA LYS A 118 12.15 -7.17 17.52
C LYS A 118 13.10 -8.29 17.97
N SER A 119 14.34 -7.92 18.30
CA SER A 119 15.29 -8.88 18.88
C SER A 119 14.73 -9.38 20.20
N PRO A 120 14.67 -10.71 20.45
CA PRO A 120 14.53 -11.19 21.81
C PRO A 120 15.72 -10.63 22.60
N GLU A 121 15.43 -10.02 23.76
CA GLU A 121 16.35 -9.27 24.61
C GLU A 121 17.82 -9.69 24.48
N ARG A 122 18.66 -8.83 23.89
CA ARG A 122 20.12 -9.01 23.94
C ARG A 122 20.58 -8.61 25.34
N GLU A 123 20.85 -9.61 26.18
CA GLU A 123 21.82 -9.46 27.25
C GLU A 123 23.15 -8.95 26.66
N LEU A 124 23.77 -8.04 27.41
CA LEU A 124 24.95 -7.24 27.07
C LEU A 124 26.07 -8.02 26.38
N GLY A 125 26.58 -7.50 25.27
CA GLY A 125 27.86 -7.95 24.73
C GLY A 125 28.21 -7.46 23.33
N ALA A 126 29.22 -6.60 23.29
CA ALA A 126 30.15 -6.39 22.18
C ALA A 126 29.63 -5.81 20.84
N ASP A 127 29.99 -4.55 20.69
CA ASP A 127 30.62 -3.89 19.55
C ASP A 127 31.30 -4.84 18.53
N GLN A 128 30.55 -5.26 17.51
CA GLN A 128 31.05 -5.76 16.23
C GLN A 128 29.87 -5.81 15.23
N GLY A 129 30.04 -5.19 14.06
CA GLY A 129 29.25 -5.46 12.85
C GLY A 129 27.91 -4.73 12.72
N GLU A 130 27.86 -3.40 12.64
CA GLU A 130 26.62 -2.65 12.34
C GLU A 130 25.92 -3.13 11.05
N ARG A 131 26.68 -3.54 10.03
CA ARG A 131 26.12 -3.95 8.72
C ARG A 131 25.57 -5.38 8.73
N GLU A 132 26.14 -6.27 9.54
CA GLU A 132 25.64 -7.64 9.74
C GLU A 132 24.47 -7.64 10.74
N LYS A 133 24.53 -6.83 11.81
CA LYS A 133 23.41 -6.59 12.74
C LYS A 133 22.17 -5.98 12.05
N LYS A 134 22.36 -5.13 11.03
CA LYS A 134 21.26 -4.55 10.25
C LYS A 134 20.52 -5.58 9.39
N LYS A 135 21.24 -6.51 8.75
CA LYS A 135 20.62 -7.61 8.01
C LYS A 135 19.89 -8.63 8.91
N GLU A 136 20.37 -8.83 10.14
CA GLU A 136 19.71 -9.72 11.12
C GLU A 136 18.36 -9.18 11.62
N THR A 137 18.16 -7.86 11.52
CA THR A 137 16.98 -7.14 12.03
C THR A 137 15.97 -6.77 10.94
N GLU A 138 16.35 -6.84 9.66
CA GLU A 138 15.45 -6.60 8.53
C GLU A 138 14.45 -7.76 8.36
N MET A 139 13.16 -7.45 8.39
CA MET A 139 12.07 -8.40 8.09
C MET A 139 11.73 -8.35 6.59
N THR A 140 11.35 -9.49 6.02
CA THR A 140 10.82 -9.55 4.65
C THR A 140 9.39 -8.98 4.59
N ALA A 141 8.93 -8.61 3.39
CA ALA A 141 7.54 -8.19 3.21
C ALA A 141 6.56 -9.30 3.62
N GLU A 142 6.87 -10.57 3.37
CA GLU A 142 6.02 -11.70 3.75
C GLU A 142 5.93 -11.84 5.28
N GLU A 143 7.04 -11.65 5.99
CA GLU A 143 7.07 -11.69 7.46
C GLU A 143 6.26 -10.55 8.08
N ILE A 144 6.28 -9.36 7.45
CA ILE A 144 5.53 -8.18 7.91
C ILE A 144 4.05 -8.29 7.53
N LEU A 145 3.73 -8.79 6.35
CA LEU A 145 2.36 -8.77 5.79
C LEU A 145 1.61 -10.09 5.99
N GLY A 146 2.26 -11.09 6.59
CA GLY A 146 1.67 -12.34 7.04
C GLY A 146 1.54 -13.44 5.97
N ASP A 147 1.66 -13.10 4.68
CA ASP A 147 1.57 -14.03 3.55
C ASP A 147 2.26 -13.46 2.29
N GLU A 148 2.68 -14.36 1.39
CA GLU A 148 3.34 -14.07 0.11
C GLU A 148 2.44 -13.23 -0.82
N ARG A 149 1.13 -13.52 -0.83
CA ARG A 149 0.15 -12.79 -1.65
C ARG A 149 0.07 -11.31 -1.30
N ASN A 150 0.21 -10.97 -0.03
CA ASN A 150 0.21 -9.57 0.41
C ASN A 150 1.51 -8.87 0.04
N ALA A 151 2.64 -9.59 0.06
CA ALA A 151 3.90 -9.07 -0.46
C ALA A 151 3.80 -8.75 -1.96
N PHE A 152 3.22 -9.64 -2.77
CA PHE A 152 2.96 -9.35 -4.19
C PHE A 152 2.00 -8.17 -4.38
N THR A 153 0.92 -8.10 -3.59
CA THR A 153 -0.02 -6.96 -3.63
C THR A 153 0.69 -5.63 -3.33
N LEU A 154 1.58 -5.60 -2.34
CA LEU A 154 2.41 -4.44 -2.04
C LEU A 154 3.34 -4.11 -3.20
N GLN A 155 4.02 -5.11 -3.77
CA GLN A 155 4.92 -4.91 -4.91
C GLN A 155 4.19 -4.32 -6.13
N ALA A 156 3.00 -4.85 -6.46
CA ALA A 156 2.18 -4.39 -7.56
C ALA A 156 1.70 -2.94 -7.35
N CYS A 157 1.23 -2.61 -6.15
CA CYS A 157 0.84 -1.26 -5.75
C CYS A 157 1.99 -0.25 -5.89
N MET A 158 3.16 -0.58 -5.32
CA MET A 158 4.33 0.31 -5.39
C MET A 158 4.87 0.44 -6.80
N THR A 159 4.83 -0.64 -7.59
CA THR A 159 5.24 -0.63 -9.00
C THR A 159 4.37 0.32 -9.81
N MET A 160 3.04 0.21 -9.64
CA MET A 160 2.09 1.05 -10.33
C MET A 160 2.36 2.53 -10.02
N PHE A 161 2.46 2.91 -8.75
CA PHE A 161 2.68 4.32 -8.37
C PHE A 161 4.09 4.84 -8.72
N ASP A 162 5.16 4.05 -8.59
CA ASP A 162 6.51 4.47 -9.07
C ASP A 162 6.52 4.73 -10.58
N TYR A 163 5.73 3.97 -11.34
CA TYR A 163 5.64 4.11 -12.79
C TYR A 163 4.75 5.28 -13.21
N LEU A 164 3.54 5.40 -12.65
CA LEU A 164 2.59 6.47 -12.99
C LEU A 164 3.13 7.86 -12.62
N LEU A 165 3.88 7.96 -11.53
CA LEU A 165 4.46 9.21 -11.04
C LEU A 165 5.85 9.50 -11.61
N ARG A 166 6.24 8.85 -12.71
CA ARG A 166 7.53 9.10 -13.36
C ARG A 166 7.49 10.48 -14.02
N PRO A 167 8.36 11.43 -13.64
CA PRO A 167 8.33 12.78 -14.21
C PRO A 167 8.50 12.74 -15.73
N SER A 168 7.62 13.44 -16.46
CA SER A 168 7.68 13.54 -17.92
C SER A 168 8.75 14.52 -18.43
N GLY A 169 9.36 15.26 -17.50
CA GLY A 169 10.58 16.03 -17.73
C GLY A 169 10.40 17.53 -17.51
N ARG A 170 9.93 17.96 -16.33
CA ARG A 170 10.31 19.19 -15.62
C ARG A 170 9.62 19.25 -14.24
N LYS A 171 10.38 19.68 -13.23
CA LYS A 171 10.05 19.83 -11.79
C LYS A 171 9.74 18.55 -11.01
N GLU A 172 10.66 18.22 -10.09
CA GLU A 172 10.37 17.39 -8.92
C GLU A 172 9.49 18.22 -7.96
N SER A 173 8.17 18.11 -8.09
CA SER A 173 7.18 18.58 -7.10
C SER A 173 6.87 17.44 -6.10
N GLU A 174 5.82 17.57 -5.28
CA GLU A 174 5.32 16.60 -4.28
C GLU A 174 5.18 15.15 -4.81
N VAL A 175 5.03 15.00 -6.14
CA VAL A 175 5.16 13.74 -6.90
C VAL A 175 6.44 12.97 -6.55
N GLY A 176 7.52 13.69 -6.29
CA GLY A 176 8.82 13.16 -5.90
C GLY A 176 8.80 12.45 -4.56
N GLU A 177 7.97 12.87 -3.59
CA GLU A 177 7.91 12.20 -2.28
C GLU A 177 7.20 10.86 -2.36
N VAL A 178 6.02 10.80 -2.99
CA VAL A 178 5.28 9.54 -3.18
C VAL A 178 6.15 8.53 -3.92
N ARG A 179 6.76 8.96 -5.04
CA ARG A 179 7.65 8.11 -5.82
C ARG A 179 8.89 7.68 -5.03
N ARG A 180 9.49 8.56 -4.23
CA ARG A 180 10.62 8.20 -3.36
C ARG A 180 10.22 7.10 -2.39
N VAL A 181 9.06 7.23 -1.73
CA VAL A 181 8.54 6.20 -0.82
C VAL A 181 8.31 4.87 -1.55
N CYS A 182 7.65 4.87 -2.72
CA CYS A 182 7.46 3.65 -3.51
C CYS A 182 8.79 2.97 -3.87
N LYS A 183 9.78 3.74 -4.31
CA LYS A 183 11.13 3.21 -4.61
C LYS A 183 11.83 2.66 -3.38
N GLU A 184 11.70 3.31 -2.23
CA GLU A 184 12.28 2.82 -0.99
C GLU A 184 11.68 1.47 -0.60
N VAL A 185 10.36 1.29 -0.74
CA VAL A 185 9.68 0.01 -0.54
C VAL A 185 10.19 -1.05 -1.51
N LEU A 186 10.25 -0.74 -2.81
CA LEU A 186 10.76 -1.65 -3.84
C LEU A 186 12.21 -2.05 -3.57
N ASN A 187 13.07 -1.10 -3.19
CA ASN A 187 14.47 -1.37 -2.88
C ASN A 187 14.63 -2.23 -1.61
N ARG A 188 13.85 -1.92 -0.57
CA ARG A 188 13.94 -2.60 0.73
C ARG A 188 13.48 -4.05 0.64
N PHE A 189 12.32 -4.30 0.05
CA PHE A 189 11.67 -5.61 0.12
C PHE A 189 11.80 -6.44 -1.15
N PHE A 190 12.04 -5.80 -2.29
CA PHE A 190 11.98 -6.45 -3.60
C PHE A 190 13.26 -6.23 -4.41
N GLU A 191 14.37 -5.84 -3.78
CA GLU A 191 15.67 -5.60 -4.43
C GLU A 191 15.60 -4.60 -5.59
N GLY A 192 14.66 -3.66 -5.54
CA GLY A 192 14.39 -2.69 -6.59
C GLY A 192 13.64 -3.26 -7.80
N LYS A 193 13.24 -4.54 -7.76
CA LYS A 193 12.46 -5.20 -8.81
C LYS A 193 11.02 -4.72 -8.77
N ARG A 194 10.53 -4.34 -9.94
CA ARG A 194 9.12 -4.03 -10.20
C ARG A 194 8.38 -5.31 -10.55
N ASP A 195 7.07 -5.29 -10.34
CA ASP A 195 6.15 -6.30 -10.84
C ASP A 195 6.10 -6.22 -12.39
N GLU A 196 6.55 -7.27 -13.06
CA GLU A 196 6.66 -7.31 -14.52
C GLU A 196 5.29 -7.32 -15.21
N ASP A 197 4.28 -7.94 -14.61
CA ASP A 197 2.92 -7.99 -15.15
C ASP A 197 2.26 -6.62 -15.08
N VAL A 198 2.48 -5.89 -13.98
CA VAL A 198 2.04 -4.49 -13.84
C VAL A 198 2.76 -3.60 -14.85
N VAL A 199 4.08 -3.71 -14.99
CA VAL A 199 4.83 -2.92 -15.97
C VAL A 199 4.35 -3.20 -17.39
N GLY A 200 4.23 -4.47 -17.77
CA GLY A 200 3.76 -4.87 -19.10
C GLY A 200 2.31 -4.47 -19.36
N TYR A 201 1.45 -4.45 -18.34
CA TYR A 201 0.12 -3.87 -18.45
C TYR A 201 0.19 -2.36 -18.69
N ILE A 202 0.94 -1.62 -17.88
CA ILE A 202 1.08 -0.17 -18.01
C ILE A 202 1.64 0.23 -19.37
N GLU A 203 2.61 -0.51 -19.91
CA GLU A 203 3.16 -0.21 -21.23
C GLU A 203 2.19 -0.51 -22.38
N ARG A 204 1.26 -1.46 -22.20
CA ARG A 204 0.24 -1.77 -23.21
C ARG A 204 -0.94 -0.81 -23.19
N VAL A 205 -1.35 -0.35 -22.01
CA VAL A 205 -2.59 0.43 -21.83
C VAL A 205 -2.35 1.90 -21.50
N GLY A 206 -1.18 2.25 -20.98
CA GLY A 206 -0.86 3.61 -20.56
C GLY A 206 -0.52 4.50 -21.75
N SER A 207 -1.31 5.55 -21.98
CA SER A 207 -0.96 6.61 -22.92
C SER A 207 0.14 7.52 -22.34
N GLU A 208 0.87 8.25 -23.19
CA GLU A 208 1.80 9.29 -22.72
C GLU A 208 1.10 10.41 -21.93
N GLU A 209 -0.21 10.63 -22.16
CA GLU A 209 -1.03 11.62 -21.44
C GLU A 209 -1.15 11.31 -19.94
N LEU A 210 -1.34 10.04 -19.57
CA LEU A 210 -1.38 9.59 -18.17
C LEU A 210 -0.10 9.92 -17.40
N ARG A 211 1.06 9.97 -18.09
CA ARG A 211 2.35 10.30 -17.48
C ARG A 211 2.50 11.81 -17.23
N GLY A 212 1.76 12.64 -17.97
CA GLY A 212 1.74 14.10 -17.83
C GLY A 212 0.74 14.61 -16.79
N GLU A 213 -0.37 13.88 -16.56
CA GLU A 213 -1.40 14.24 -15.56
C GLU A 213 -0.86 14.26 -14.11
N ALA A 214 0.20 13.50 -13.83
CA ALA A 214 0.83 13.46 -12.51
C ALA A 214 1.42 14.81 -12.07
N GLU A 215 1.82 15.68 -13.00
CA GLU A 215 2.52 16.94 -12.69
C GLU A 215 1.60 18.03 -12.07
N GLY A 216 0.27 17.82 -12.09
CA GLY A 216 -0.72 18.72 -11.50
C GLY A 216 -1.45 18.16 -10.27
N MET A 217 -1.07 16.99 -9.78
CA MET A 217 -1.78 16.29 -8.72
C MET A 217 -1.59 16.93 -7.33
N ASP A 218 -2.68 16.98 -6.56
CA ASP A 218 -2.61 17.30 -5.13
C ASP A 218 -2.28 16.03 -4.32
N LEU A 219 -1.01 15.88 -3.97
CA LEU A 219 -0.50 14.74 -3.20
C LEU A 219 -0.31 15.06 -1.72
N PHE A 220 -0.84 16.20 -1.26
CA PHE A 220 -0.73 16.68 0.12
C PHE A 220 -1.15 15.61 1.13
N HIS A 221 -2.25 14.91 0.86
CA HIS A 221 -2.81 13.93 1.77
C HIS A 221 -1.91 12.71 1.97
N PHE A 222 -1.29 12.20 0.90
CA PHE A 222 -0.29 11.14 1.01
C PHE A 222 0.91 11.59 1.84
N GLY A 223 1.49 12.75 1.52
CA GLY A 223 2.62 13.31 2.27
C GLY A 223 2.30 13.50 3.75
N ARG A 224 1.09 13.97 4.07
CA ARG A 224 0.61 14.06 5.45
C ARG A 224 0.59 12.70 6.16
N GLY A 225 0.12 11.64 5.49
CA GLY A 225 0.14 10.29 6.04
C GLY A 225 1.56 9.79 6.34
N VAL A 226 2.51 10.08 5.44
CA VAL A 226 3.93 9.76 5.64
C VAL A 226 4.51 10.49 6.85
N LEU A 227 4.23 11.78 6.99
CA LEU A 227 4.71 12.59 8.11
C LEU A 227 4.14 12.09 9.44
N GLU A 228 2.84 11.84 9.49
CA GLU A 228 2.18 11.36 10.71
C GLU A 228 2.71 9.98 11.15
N ALA A 229 2.94 9.05 10.20
CA ALA A 229 3.59 7.78 10.53
C ALA A 229 5.01 7.97 11.09
N LYS A 230 5.80 8.89 10.55
CA LYS A 230 7.14 9.20 11.08
C LYS A 230 7.08 9.78 12.49
N GLU A 231 6.11 10.66 12.77
CA GLU A 231 5.88 11.20 14.11
C GLU A 231 5.50 10.10 15.11
N MET A 232 4.64 9.16 14.70
CA MET A 232 4.28 7.98 15.51
C MET A 232 5.49 7.11 15.83
N LEU A 233 6.37 6.88 14.85
CA LEU A 233 7.54 6.01 14.99
C LEU A 233 8.66 6.64 15.84
N THR A 234 8.81 7.96 15.79
CA THR A 234 9.87 8.69 16.53
C THR A 234 9.45 9.08 17.95
N GLY A 235 8.15 9.05 18.26
CA GLY A 235 7.62 9.45 19.56
C GLY A 235 7.71 10.95 19.84
N GLU A 236 8.13 11.76 18.86
CA GLU A 236 8.23 13.22 18.99
C GLU A 236 6.87 13.92 18.92
N GLY A 237 5.82 13.20 18.52
CA GLY A 237 4.42 13.63 18.57
C GLY A 237 3.75 13.25 19.89
N GLY A 238 3.94 14.03 20.96
CA GLY A 238 3.23 13.89 22.24
C GLY A 238 1.73 14.19 22.19
N LYS A 239 1.05 13.88 21.09
CA LYS A 239 -0.40 13.84 20.99
C LYS A 239 -0.80 12.38 20.87
N GLU A 240 -1.68 11.97 21.77
CA GLU A 240 -2.49 10.78 21.60
C GLU A 240 -3.08 10.83 20.18
N VAL A 241 -2.49 10.08 19.25
CA VAL A 241 -3.06 9.98 17.92
C VAL A 241 -4.33 9.16 18.12
N VAL A 242 -5.46 9.85 18.06
CA VAL A 242 -6.76 9.21 18.02
C VAL A 242 -6.85 8.55 16.65
N ILE A 243 -6.33 7.32 16.56
CA ILE A 243 -6.45 6.47 15.38
C ILE A 243 -7.93 6.22 15.15
#